data_AF-I8QK62-F1
#
_entry.id   AF-I8QK62-F1
#
_cell.length_a   1.000
_cell.length_b   1.000
_cell.length_c   1.000
_cell.angle_alpha   90.00
_cell.angle_beta   90.00
_cell.angle_gamma   90.00
#
_symmetry.space_group_name_H-M   'P 1'
#
loop_
_entity.id
_entity.type
_entity.pdbx_description
1 polymer ?
#
loop_
_entity_poly.entity_id
_entity_poly.type
_entity_poly.pdbx_seq_one_letter_code
_entity_poly.pdbx_strand_id
1 'polypeptide(L)'
;MIVLAVRWYLRFALSYRDVEELPAERGIKTDHVTIYRWVQRFTPLLVDAARPYRHRPGDRWFVDETYVKVAGRWTYLYRAVDQHGQVIDVLARTRRDQAAARRFFTQALSHGRRPVEVTTDKAPVYPRLLDELRPEACHGHVRWRGVWRVTPRDP
;
A
#
# COMPACT_ATOMS: atom_id res chain seq x y z
N MET A 1 -19.56 12.18 -14.64
CA MET A 1 -19.67 10.71 -14.55
C MET A 1 -18.32 10.00 -14.53
N ILE A 2 -17.41 10.27 -15.47
CA ILE A 2 -16.09 9.60 -15.55
C ILE A 2 -15.30 9.64 -14.23
N VAL A 3 -15.05 10.84 -13.68
CA VAL A 3 -14.28 11.01 -12.43
C VAL A 3 -14.96 10.32 -11.25
N LEU A 4 -16.29 10.30 -11.21
CA LEU A 4 -17.06 9.64 -10.16
C LEU A 4 -16.89 8.11 -10.21
N ALA A 5 -16.96 7.52 -11.41
CA ALA A 5 -16.71 6.09 -11.62
C ALA A 5 -15.28 5.69 -11.22
N VAL A 6 -14.28 6.48 -11.65
CA VAL A 6 -12.88 6.27 -11.26
C VAL A 6 -12.71 6.38 -9.75
N ARG A 7 -13.32 7.39 -9.11
CA ARG A 7 -13.28 7.56 -7.65
C ARG A 7 -13.91 6.36 -6.93
N TRP A 8 -15.03 5.84 -7.40
CA TRP A 8 -15.67 4.67 -6.79
C TRP A 8 -14.78 3.43 -6.87
N TYR A 9 -14.19 3.18 -8.03
CA TYR A 9 -13.21 2.10 -8.20
C TYR A 9 -12.01 2.24 -7.26
N LEU A 10 -11.45 3.45 -7.12
CA LEU A 10 -10.26 3.67 -6.27
C LEU A 10 -10.58 3.67 -4.77
N ARG A 11 -11.80 4.04 -4.38
CA ARG A 11 -12.18 4.19 -2.97
C ARG A 11 -12.78 2.92 -2.37
N PHE A 12 -13.47 2.14 -3.17
CA PHE A 12 -14.23 0.97 -2.74
C PHE A 12 -13.66 -0.29 -3.41
N ALA A 13 -13.82 -1.44 -2.78
CA ALA A 13 -13.37 -2.73 -3.32
C ALA A 13 -14.32 -3.25 -4.42
N LEU A 14 -14.66 -2.40 -5.38
CA LEU A 14 -15.58 -2.69 -6.49
C LEU A 14 -14.82 -3.22 -7.70
N SER A 15 -15.39 -4.22 -8.36
CA SER A 15 -14.93 -4.69 -9.66
C SER A 15 -15.27 -3.69 -10.76
N TYR A 16 -14.63 -3.78 -11.93
CA TYR A 16 -14.99 -2.95 -13.09
C TYR A 16 -16.44 -3.17 -13.56
N ARG A 17 -16.99 -4.37 -13.33
CA ARG A 17 -18.39 -4.69 -13.65
C ARG A 17 -19.33 -4.01 -12.65
N ASP A 18 -19.00 -4.06 -11.36
CA ASP A 18 -19.79 -3.38 -10.32
C ASP A 18 -19.85 -1.87 -10.59
N VAL A 19 -18.74 -1.28 -11.06
CA VAL A 19 -18.69 0.16 -11.40
C VAL A 19 -19.44 0.46 -12.70
N GLU A 20 -19.57 -0.47 -13.64
CA GLU A 20 -20.40 -0.32 -14.85
C GLU A 20 -21.90 -0.26 -14.51
N GLU A 21 -22.35 -1.00 -13.50
CA GLU A 21 -23.76 -1.00 -13.07
C GLU A 21 -24.21 0.36 -12.53
N LEU A 22 -23.33 1.11 -11.84
CA LEU A 22 -23.68 2.38 -11.19
C LEU A 22 -24.07 3.52 -12.17
N PRO A 23 -23.36 3.76 -13.29
CA PRO A 23 -23.83 4.64 -14.37
C PRO A 23 -25.06 4.10 -15.10
N ALA A 24 -25.19 2.77 -15.23
CA ALA A 24 -26.31 2.15 -15.93
C ALA A 24 -27.65 2.41 -15.21
N GLU A 25 -27.66 2.39 -13.87
CA GLU A 25 -28.83 2.82 -13.06
C GLU A 25 -29.29 4.25 -13.35
N ARG A 26 -28.39 5.10 -13.86
CA ARG A 26 -28.66 6.50 -14.22
C ARG A 26 -28.93 6.68 -15.71
N GLY A 27 -29.15 5.58 -16.46
CA GLY A 27 -29.41 5.60 -17.90
C GLY A 27 -28.16 5.77 -18.78
N ILE A 28 -26.95 5.68 -18.21
CA ILE A 28 -25.69 5.89 -18.94
C ILE A 28 -25.02 4.54 -19.18
N LYS A 29 -25.15 4.03 -20.41
CA LYS A 29 -24.52 2.77 -20.82
C LYS A 29 -23.02 2.96 -21.01
N THR A 30 -22.21 2.26 -20.20
CA THR A 30 -20.75 2.29 -20.28
C THR A 30 -20.22 0.88 -20.02
N ASP A 31 -19.48 0.31 -20.96
CA ASP A 31 -18.89 -1.02 -20.80
C ASP A 31 -17.71 -1.01 -19.80
N HIS A 32 -17.55 -2.07 -19.00
CA HIS A 32 -16.46 -2.24 -18.03
C HIS A 32 -15.05 -2.03 -18.61
N VAL A 33 -14.79 -2.31 -19.90
CA VAL A 33 -13.50 -2.02 -20.56
C VAL A 33 -13.27 -0.51 -20.68
N THR A 34 -14.33 0.26 -20.85
CA THR A 34 -14.28 1.73 -20.84
C THR A 34 -13.93 2.25 -19.45
N ILE A 35 -14.52 1.68 -18.39
CA ILE A 35 -14.16 1.99 -17.00
C ILE A 35 -12.68 1.68 -16.75
N TYR A 36 -12.20 0.51 -17.19
CA TYR A 36 -10.78 0.14 -17.09
C TYR A 36 -9.86 1.19 -17.75
N ARG A 37 -10.17 1.61 -18.97
CA ARG A 37 -9.39 2.66 -19.68
C ARG A 37 -9.41 3.99 -18.94
N TRP A 38 -10.55 4.38 -18.37
CA TRP A 38 -10.65 5.60 -17.56
C TRP A 38 -9.80 5.49 -16.29
N VAL A 39 -9.85 4.37 -15.57
CA VAL A 39 -9.03 4.17 -14.39
C VAL A 39 -7.55 4.27 -14.73
N GLN A 40 -7.09 3.60 -15.79
CA GLN A 40 -5.68 3.69 -16.23
C GLN A 40 -5.26 5.12 -16.58
N ARG A 41 -6.13 5.87 -17.27
CA ARG A 41 -5.83 7.25 -17.69
C ARG A 41 -5.88 8.27 -16.56
N PHE A 42 -6.90 8.20 -15.70
CA PHE A 42 -7.19 9.26 -14.73
C PHE A 42 -6.59 9.00 -13.35
N THR A 43 -6.24 7.77 -12.99
CA THR A 43 -5.63 7.49 -11.68
C THR A 43 -4.34 8.29 -11.46
N PRO A 44 -3.37 8.35 -12.39
CA PRO A 44 -2.16 9.16 -12.20
C PRO A 44 -2.48 10.64 -12.00
N LEU A 45 -3.42 11.19 -12.78
CA LEU A 45 -3.84 12.59 -12.68
C LEU A 45 -4.50 12.91 -11.33
N LEU A 46 -5.33 12.01 -10.83
CA LEU A 46 -5.95 12.15 -9.51
C LEU A 46 -4.91 12.02 -8.39
N VAL A 47 -3.93 11.14 -8.54
CA VAL A 47 -2.82 10.99 -7.59
C VAL A 47 -2.00 12.28 -7.54
N ASP A 48 -1.64 12.85 -8.69
CA ASP A 48 -0.86 14.08 -8.78
C ASP A 48 -1.64 15.28 -8.22
N ALA A 49 -2.92 15.40 -8.56
CA ALA A 49 -3.79 16.45 -8.03
C ALA A 49 -4.01 16.33 -6.52
N ALA A 50 -4.05 15.10 -5.97
CA ALA A 50 -4.19 14.87 -4.53
C ALA A 50 -2.87 15.06 -3.77
N ARG A 51 -1.71 14.99 -4.44
CA ARG A 51 -0.39 14.99 -3.81
C ARG A 51 -0.11 16.22 -2.92
N PRO A 52 -0.45 17.46 -3.32
CA PRO A 52 -0.26 18.64 -2.49
C PRO A 52 -1.12 18.66 -1.21
N TYR A 53 -2.23 17.93 -1.22
CA TYR A 53 -3.18 17.85 -0.10
C TYR A 53 -2.87 16.71 0.88
N ARG A 54 -1.85 15.89 0.59
CA ARG A 54 -1.35 14.88 1.53
C ARG A 54 -0.62 15.57 2.67
N HIS A 55 -0.84 15.12 3.89
CA HIS A 55 -0.04 15.61 5.01
C HIS A 55 1.40 15.12 4.85
N ARG A 56 2.34 15.76 5.54
CA ARG A 56 3.72 15.25 5.57
C ARG A 56 3.73 13.96 6.37
N PRO A 57 4.45 12.91 5.93
CA PRO A 57 4.57 11.68 6.70
C PRO A 57 4.96 11.96 8.15
N GLY A 58 4.22 11.34 9.07
CA GLY A 58 4.53 11.36 10.49
C GLY A 58 5.86 10.66 10.83
N ASP A 59 6.22 10.73 12.10
CA ASP A 59 7.45 10.18 12.67
C ASP A 59 7.29 8.81 13.36
N ARG A 60 6.07 8.25 13.40
CA ARG A 60 5.83 6.87 13.86
C ARG A 60 5.34 6.02 12.70
N TRP A 61 6.15 5.05 12.30
CA TRP A 61 5.91 4.23 11.11
C TRP A 61 5.44 2.84 11.49
N PHE A 62 4.48 2.32 10.73
CA PHE A 62 4.04 0.93 10.76
C PHE A 62 4.43 0.27 9.44
N VAL A 63 5.21 -0.79 9.53
CA VAL A 63 5.72 -1.54 8.38
C VAL A 63 5.20 -2.96 8.43
N ASP A 64 4.63 -3.41 7.32
CA ASP A 64 4.17 -4.77 7.13
C ASP A 64 4.73 -5.40 5.85
N GLU A 65 4.82 -6.73 5.86
CA GLU A 65 5.12 -7.55 4.71
C GLU A 65 4.00 -8.55 4.48
N THR A 66 3.38 -8.52 3.29
CA THR A 66 2.34 -9.48 2.93
C THR A 66 2.58 -10.07 1.54
N TYR A 67 2.05 -11.26 1.29
CA TYR A 67 2.05 -11.87 -0.04
C TYR A 67 0.78 -11.48 -0.80
N VAL A 68 0.92 -11.07 -2.05
CA VAL A 68 -0.19 -10.75 -2.96
C VAL A 68 0.01 -11.45 -4.30
N LYS A 69 -1.10 -11.81 -4.96
CA LYS A 69 -1.05 -12.47 -6.27
C LYS A 69 -1.17 -11.43 -7.37
N VAL A 70 -0.08 -11.15 -8.08
CA VAL A 70 -0.02 -10.19 -9.19
C VAL A 70 0.11 -10.95 -10.49
N ALA A 71 -0.86 -10.80 -11.40
CA ALA A 71 -0.90 -11.50 -12.69
C ALA A 71 -0.64 -13.02 -12.56
N GLY A 72 -1.25 -13.64 -11.55
CA GLY A 72 -1.12 -15.08 -11.27
C GLY A 72 0.11 -15.50 -10.47
N ARG A 73 1.06 -14.59 -10.20
CA ARG A 73 2.31 -14.88 -9.48
C ARG A 73 2.29 -14.32 -8.06
N TRP A 74 2.73 -15.12 -7.09
CA TRP A 74 2.94 -14.65 -5.73
C TRP A 74 4.08 -13.63 -5.68
N THR A 75 3.82 -12.48 -5.07
CA THR A 75 4.72 -11.35 -4.96
C THR A 75 4.67 -10.82 -3.53
N TYR A 76 5.83 -10.58 -2.93
CA TYR A 76 5.95 -9.94 -1.62
C TYR A 76 5.73 -8.44 -1.77
N LEU A 77 4.88 -7.89 -0.90
CA LEU A 77 4.55 -6.48 -0.82
C LEU A 77 5.02 -5.96 0.53
N TYR A 78 6.00 -5.06 0.50
CA TYR A 78 6.43 -4.26 1.64
C TYR A 78 5.66 -2.95 1.62
N ARG A 79 5.10 -2.56 2.77
CA ARG A 79 4.35 -1.29 2.89
C ARG A 79 4.71 -0.60 4.19
N ALA A 80 4.96 0.71 4.10
CA ALA A 80 5.13 1.59 5.25
C ALA A 80 4.00 2.63 5.26
N VAL A 81 3.36 2.79 6.41
CA VAL A 81 2.36 3.83 6.67
C VAL A 81 2.72 4.58 7.94
N ASP A 82 2.35 5.86 8.02
CA ASP A 82 2.52 6.65 9.24
C ASP A 82 1.35 6.43 10.23
N GLN A 83 1.44 7.06 11.41
CA GLN A 83 0.40 6.99 12.44
C GLN A 83 -0.97 7.57 12.06
N HIS A 84 -1.05 8.32 10.96
CA HIS A 84 -2.28 8.89 10.44
C HIS A 84 -2.81 8.09 9.23
N GLY A 85 -2.17 6.96 8.91
CA GLY A 85 -2.57 6.07 7.82
C GLY A 85 -2.10 6.52 6.45
N GLN A 86 -1.20 7.51 6.35
CA GLN A 86 -0.62 7.89 5.07
C GLN A 86 0.48 6.91 4.66
N VAL A 87 0.37 6.43 3.43
CA VAL A 87 1.38 5.58 2.81
C VAL A 87 2.66 6.39 2.59
N ILE A 88 3.75 5.90 3.18
CA ILE A 88 5.10 6.43 3.04
C ILE A 88 5.75 5.85 1.78
N ASP A 89 5.72 4.53 1.67
CA ASP A 89 6.29 3.81 0.53
C ASP A 89 5.69 2.39 0.41
N VAL A 90 5.75 1.84 -0.80
CA VAL A 90 5.33 0.48 -1.15
C VAL A 90 6.31 -0.12 -2.13
N LEU A 91 6.80 -1.32 -1.83
CA LEU A 91 7.69 -2.07 -2.73
C LEU A 91 7.13 -3.48 -2.99
N ALA A 92 6.96 -3.83 -4.26
CA ALA A 92 6.61 -5.19 -4.68
C ALA A 92 7.85 -5.92 -5.22
N ARG A 93 8.14 -7.11 -4.71
CA ARG A 93 9.24 -7.98 -5.16
C ARG A 93 8.82 -9.44 -5.20
N THR A 94 9.31 -10.17 -6.20
CA THR A 94 9.04 -11.61 -6.33
C THR A 94 9.79 -12.46 -5.32
N ARG A 95 10.88 -11.92 -4.73
CA ARG A 95 11.68 -12.58 -3.71
C ARG A 95 11.61 -11.83 -2.40
N ARG A 96 11.49 -12.59 -1.32
CA ARG A 96 11.67 -12.12 0.06
C ARG A 96 13.14 -12.32 0.42
N ASP A 97 13.89 -11.23 0.43
CA ASP A 97 15.28 -11.23 0.83
C ASP A 97 15.67 -9.93 1.53
N GLN A 98 16.82 -9.97 2.21
CA GLN A 98 17.34 -8.83 2.95
C GLN A 98 17.65 -7.64 2.03
N ALA A 99 17.99 -7.88 0.75
CA ALA A 99 18.27 -6.82 -0.21
C ALA A 99 16.99 -6.04 -0.59
N ALA A 100 15.86 -6.73 -0.73
CA ALA A 100 14.55 -6.14 -0.95
C ALA A 100 14.13 -5.28 0.25
N ALA A 101 14.27 -5.82 1.47
CA ALA A 101 14.00 -5.07 2.70
C ALA A 101 14.90 -3.82 2.80
N ARG A 102 16.22 -3.97 2.60
CA ARG A 102 17.17 -2.84 2.63
C ARG A 102 16.82 -1.76 1.62
N ARG A 103 16.49 -2.16 0.39
CA ARG A 103 16.07 -1.25 -0.67
C ARG A 103 14.79 -0.51 -0.26
N PHE A 104 13.80 -1.24 0.26
CA PHE A 104 12.54 -0.65 0.72
C PHE A 104 12.78 0.41 1.79
N PHE A 105 13.51 0.10 2.87
CA PHE A 105 13.79 1.07 3.92
C PHE A 105 14.62 2.26 3.42
N THR A 106 15.60 2.02 2.54
CA THR A 106 16.41 3.10 1.96
C THR A 106 15.54 4.08 1.16
N GLN A 107 14.61 3.56 0.36
CA GLN A 107 13.67 4.36 -0.42
C GLN A 107 12.66 5.08 0.48
N ALA A 108 12.03 4.36 1.42
CA ALA A 108 11.08 4.92 2.38
C ALA A 108 11.69 6.09 3.19
N LEU A 109 12.92 5.92 3.67
CA LEU A 109 13.66 6.93 4.43
C LEU A 109 14.03 8.18 3.61
N SER A 110 13.90 8.14 2.29
CA SER A 110 14.09 9.31 1.42
C SER A 110 12.83 10.18 1.28
N HIS A 111 11.65 9.68 1.67
CA HIS A 111 10.36 10.32 1.41
C HIS A 111 9.89 11.36 2.46
N GLY A 112 10.76 11.76 3.39
CA GLY A 112 10.48 12.88 4.28
C GLY A 112 11.14 12.78 5.65
N ARG A 113 10.36 13.06 6.70
CA ARG A 113 10.84 13.04 8.08
C ARG A 113 11.28 11.64 8.46
N ARG A 114 12.46 11.53 9.06
CA ARG A 114 12.96 10.25 9.60
C ARG A 114 12.09 9.83 10.79
N PRO A 115 11.71 8.54 10.89
CA PRO A 115 10.89 8.08 12.00
C PRO A 115 11.68 8.10 13.31
N VAL A 116 11.00 8.46 14.38
CA VAL A 116 11.45 8.26 15.77
C VAL A 116 11.07 6.86 16.23
N GLU A 117 10.05 6.25 15.64
CA GLU A 117 9.63 4.89 15.96
C GLU A 117 9.23 4.13 14.71
N VAL A 118 9.73 2.90 14.59
CA VAL A 118 9.33 1.97 13.53
C VAL A 118 8.79 0.72 14.18
N THR A 119 7.53 0.42 13.90
CA THR A 119 6.92 -0.84 14.27
C THR A 119 6.84 -1.76 13.08
N THR A 120 7.41 -2.95 13.20
CA THR A 120 7.34 -3.98 12.17
C THR A 120 6.56 -5.20 12.64
N ASP A 121 6.09 -6.00 11.69
CA ASP A 121 5.81 -7.41 11.97
C ASP A 121 7.10 -8.18 12.29
N LYS A 122 6.96 -9.39 12.84
CA LYS A 122 8.04 -10.17 13.47
C LYS A 122 9.09 -10.72 12.49
N ALA A 123 9.32 -10.12 11.32
CA ALA A 123 10.36 -10.60 10.41
C ALA A 123 11.75 -10.45 11.07
N PRO A 124 12.56 -11.52 11.18
CA PRO A 124 13.85 -11.49 11.87
C PRO A 124 14.89 -10.53 11.28
N VAL A 125 14.69 -10.13 10.02
CA VAL A 125 15.63 -9.29 9.26
C VAL A 125 15.53 -7.82 9.66
N TYR A 126 14.36 -7.37 10.15
CA TYR A 126 14.11 -5.95 10.38
C TYR A 126 14.90 -5.33 11.53
N PRO A 127 15.07 -5.96 12.71
CA PRO A 127 15.80 -5.34 13.80
C PRO A 127 17.22 -4.94 13.41
N ARG A 128 18.01 -5.88 12.86
CA ARG A 128 19.39 -5.60 12.41
C ARG A 128 19.45 -4.53 11.33
N LEU A 129 18.53 -4.60 10.36
CA LEU A 129 18.50 -3.65 9.26
C LEU A 129 18.13 -2.24 9.72
N LEU A 130 17.21 -2.14 10.68
CA LEU A 130 16.81 -0.86 11.25
C LEU A 130 17.86 -0.30 12.21
N ASP A 131 18.56 -1.14 12.97
CA ASP A 131 19.71 -0.71 13.77
C ASP A 131 20.83 -0.13 12.88
N GLU A 132 21.07 -0.71 11.71
CA GLU A 132 22.02 -0.18 10.72
C GLU A 132 21.56 1.14 10.08
N LEU A 133 20.28 1.22 9.67
CA LEU A 133 19.78 2.36 8.90
C LEU A 133 19.30 3.52 9.78
N ARG A 134 18.77 3.23 10.98
CA ARG A 134 18.15 4.16 11.93
C ARG A 134 18.35 3.70 13.38
N PRO A 135 19.58 3.74 13.92
CA PRO A 135 19.87 3.36 15.30
C PRO A 135 19.15 4.24 16.35
N GLU A 136 18.79 5.47 15.99
CA GLU A 136 18.11 6.43 16.86
C GLU A 136 16.60 6.15 17.02
N ALA A 137 16.02 5.30 16.16
CA ALA A 137 14.59 5.00 16.20
C ALA A 137 14.29 3.91 17.24
N CYS A 138 13.22 4.09 18.01
CA CYS A 138 12.70 3.02 18.86
C CYS A 138 12.07 1.94 18.00
N HIS A 139 12.49 0.69 18.21
CA HIS A 139 11.94 -0.49 17.53
C HIS A 139 10.86 -1.14 18.39
N GLY A 140 9.59 -1.01 17.94
CA GLY A 140 8.45 -1.65 18.56
C GLY A 140 8.02 -2.91 17.82
N HIS A 141 7.53 -3.91 18.54
CA HIS A 141 6.78 -5.03 17.94
C HIS A 141 5.29 -4.85 18.22
N VAL A 142 4.45 -4.75 17.18
CA VAL A 142 3.00 -4.76 17.38
C VAL A 142 2.53 -6.19 17.68
N ARG A 143 1.88 -6.37 18.83
CA ARG A 143 1.00 -7.50 19.10
C ARG A 143 -0.42 -7.10 18.69
N TRP A 144 -0.82 -7.41 17.45
CA TRP A 144 -2.20 -7.21 17.01
C TRP A 144 -3.15 -8.07 17.85
N ARG A 145 -4.03 -7.45 18.66
CA ARG A 145 -5.19 -8.13 19.24
C ARG A 145 -6.33 -8.14 18.20
N GLY A 146 -6.50 -9.29 17.56
CA GLY A 146 -7.79 -9.74 17.00
C GLY A 146 -8.14 -9.25 15.60
N VAL A 147 -8.73 -10.19 14.84
CA VAL A 147 -9.35 -10.06 13.50
C VAL A 147 -8.35 -10.08 12.34
N TRP A 148 -7.94 -11.30 11.95
CA TRP A 148 -8.01 -11.88 10.59
C TRP A 148 -7.40 -13.28 10.70
N ARG A 149 -8.25 -14.30 10.86
CA ARG A 149 -7.82 -15.70 10.86
C ARG A 149 -7.74 -16.15 9.41
N VAL A 150 -6.62 -15.89 8.75
CA VAL A 150 -6.23 -16.66 7.56
C VAL A 150 -5.20 -17.67 8.05
N THR A 151 -5.62 -18.92 8.15
CA THR A 151 -4.75 -20.05 8.48
C THR A 151 -3.62 -20.16 7.46
N PRO A 152 -2.34 -20.14 7.87
CA PRO A 152 -1.25 -20.55 7.01
C PRO A 152 -1.35 -22.07 6.82
N ARG A 153 -1.51 -22.53 5.58
CA ARG A 153 -1.04 -23.86 5.20
C ARG A 153 0.32 -23.67 4.54
N ASP A 154 1.35 -24.05 5.27
CA ASP A 154 2.67 -24.37 4.72
C ASP A 154 2.57 -25.67 3.87
N PRO A 155 3.58 -25.94 3.02
CA PRO A 155 3.43 -26.46 1.65
C PRO A 155 2.92 -27.90 1.51
#